data_AF-A0AAV0IX93-F1
#
_entry.id   AF-A0AAV0IX93-F1
#
_cell.length_a   1.000
_cell.length_b   1.000
_cell.length_c   1.000
_cell.angle_alpha   90.00
_cell.angle_beta   90.00
_cell.angle_gamma   90.00
#
_symmetry.space_group_name_H-M   'P 1'
#
loop_
_entity.id
_entity.type
_entity.pdbx_description
1 polymer ?
#
loop_
_entity_poly.entity_id
_entity_poly.type
_entity_poly.pdbx_seq_one_letter_code
_entity_poly.pdbx_strand_id
1 'polypeptide(L)' 'MVRVDSQKHVDFSITSPFGGTGKPGRVKRKNIKAASSKKDSGDGDEDNE' A
#
# COMPACT_ATOMS: atom_id res chain seq x y z
N MET A 1 14.14 25.00 -6.57
CA MET A 1 14.61 24.51 -7.89
C MET A 1 15.51 23.31 -7.65
N VAL A 2 15.29 22.18 -8.32
CA VAL A 2 16.19 21.01 -8.22
C VAL A 2 17.46 21.30 -9.02
N ARG A 3 18.62 20.90 -8.49
CA ARG A 3 19.90 21.04 -9.21
C ARG A 3 19.92 20.11 -10.42
N VAL A 4 20.51 20.55 -11.53
CA VAL A 4 20.57 19.79 -12.79
C VAL A 4 21.22 18.41 -12.57
N ASP A 5 22.27 18.34 -11.75
CA ASP A 5 22.96 17.09 -11.43
C ASP A 5 22.08 16.11 -10.63
N SER A 6 21.12 16.63 -9.87
CA SER A 6 20.22 15.83 -9.03
C SER A 6 18.95 15.40 -9.75
N GLN A 7 18.65 15.93 -10.94
CA GLN A 7 17.44 15.58 -11.72
C GLN A 7 17.34 14.06 -11.97
N LYS A 8 18.47 13.39 -12.22
CA LYS A 8 18.53 11.94 -12.46
C LYS A 8 18.34 11.07 -11.23
N HIS A 9 18.40 11.66 -10.04
CA HIS A 9 18.30 10.95 -8.76
C HIS A 9 16.94 11.16 -8.08
N VAL A 10 15.99 11.76 -8.80
CA VAL A 10 14.62 11.94 -8.33
C VAL A 10 13.85 10.67 -8.68
N ASP A 11 13.56 9.87 -7.67
CA ASP A 11 12.74 8.67 -7.79
C ASP A 11 11.90 8.49 -6.50
N PHE A 12 10.99 7.53 -6.49
CA PHE A 12 10.28 7.12 -5.28
C PHE A 12 11.27 6.64 -4.22
N SER A 13 11.01 7.00 -2.96
CA SER A 13 11.78 6.45 -1.86
C SER A 13 11.56 4.93 -1.76
N ILE A 14 12.55 4.22 -1.23
CA ILE A 14 12.49 2.77 -0.93
C ILE A 14 11.27 2.42 -0.05
N THR A 15 10.83 3.38 0.77
CA THR A 15 9.70 3.24 1.70
C THR A 15 8.36 3.72 1.12
N SER A 16 8.36 4.34 -0.06
CA SER A 16 7.17 4.85 -0.71
C SER A 16 6.25 3.70 -1.12
N PRO A 17 4.93 3.76 -0.88
CA PRO A 17 3.99 2.73 -1.32
C PRO A 17 4.00 2.44 -2.83
N PHE A 18 4.53 3.37 -3.62
CA PHE A 18 4.62 3.26 -5.08
C PHE A 18 5.99 2.75 -5.57
N GLY A 19 7.02 2.78 -4.71
CA GLY A 19 8.34 2.26 -5.03
C GLY A 19 8.46 0.81 -4.62
N GLY A 20 8.13 -0.13 -5.53
CA GLY A 20 8.41 -1.59 -5.53
C GLY A 20 8.39 -2.38 -4.21
N THR A 21 9.27 -2.05 -3.27
CA THR A 21 9.40 -2.66 -1.94
C THR A 21 8.56 -1.98 -0.84
N GLY A 22 7.83 -0.92 -1.18
CA GLY A 22 7.09 -0.09 -0.25
C GLY A 22 5.89 -0.78 0.39
N LYS A 23 5.71 -0.53 1.69
CA LYS A 23 4.50 -0.98 2.41
C LYS A 23 3.28 -0.24 1.88
N PRO A 24 2.11 -0.92 1.77
CA PRO A 24 0.86 -0.28 1.40
C PRO A 24 0.55 0.94 2.28
N GLY A 25 -0.11 1.94 1.70
CA GLY A 25 -0.54 3.14 2.41
C GLY A 25 -1.43 2.84 3.62
N ARG A 26 -1.62 3.84 4.50
CA ARG A 26 -2.37 3.69 5.76
C ARG A 26 -3.77 3.10 5.56
N VAL A 27 -4.55 3.63 4.61
CA VAL A 27 -5.93 3.16 4.34
C VAL A 27 -5.92 1.71 3.84
N LYS A 28 -5.04 1.39 2.88
CA LYS A 28 -4.92 0.02 2.37
C LYS A 28 -4.49 -0.97 3.47
N ARG A 29 -3.57 -0.59 4.37
CA ARG A 29 -3.23 -1.40 5.56
C ARG A 29 -4.40 -1.55 6.53
N LYS A 30 -5.17 -0.49 6.79
CA LYS A 30 -6.36 -0.55 7.65
C LYS A 30 -7.38 -1.54 7.08
N ASN A 31 -7.64 -1.47 5.78
CA ASN A 31 -8.60 -2.36 5.10
C ASN A 31 -8.11 -3.81 5.08
N ILE A 32 -6.82 -4.06 4.83
CA ILE A 32 -6.23 -5.40 4.92
C ILE A 32 -6.36 -5.96 6.34
N LYS A 33 -6.05 -5.16 7.38
CA LYS A 33 -6.19 -5.58 8.78
C LYS A 33 -7.64 -5.90 9.14
N ALA A 34 -8.58 -5.08 8.68
CA ALA A 34 -10.01 -5.30 8.89
C ALA A 34 -10.51 -6.55 8.15
N ALA A 35 -10.02 -6.81 6.93
CA ALA A 35 -10.34 -8.00 6.16
C ALA A 35 -9.72 -9.27 6.76
N SER A 36 -8.48 -9.21 7.25
CA SER A 36 -7.84 -10.34 7.93
C SER A 36 -8.49 -10.66 9.27
N SER A 37 -8.91 -9.65 10.05
CA SER A 37 -9.68 -9.88 11.27
C SER A 37 -11.08 -10.43 10.99
N LYS A 38 -11.69 -10.07 9.85
CA LYS A 38 -12.95 -10.68 9.39
C LYS A 38 -12.78 -12.12 8.89
N LYS A 39 -11.60 -12.50 8.38
CA LYS A 39 -11.34 -13.88 7.92
C LYS A 39 -11.07 -14.87 9.06
N ASP A 40 -10.59 -14.40 10.21
CA ASP A 40 -10.31 -15.24 11.39
C ASP A 40 -11.57 -15.49 12.25
N SER A 41 -12.59 -14.64 12.12
CA SER A 41 -13.95 -14.93 12.58
C SER A 41 -14.74 -15.49 11.38
N GLY A 42 -14.76 -16.81 11.24
CA GLY A 42 -15.51 -17.46 10.16
C GLY A 42 -16.96 -16.98 10.12
N ASP A 43 -17.31 -16.30 9.04
CA ASP A 43 -18.68 -16.08 8.62
C ASP A 43 -18.66 -15.92 7.09
N GLY A 44 -19.27 -16.89 6.42
CA GLY A 44 -19.42 -16.86 4.97
C GLY A 44 -20.55 -15.91 4.61
N ASP A 45 -20.36 -15.14 3.55
CA ASP A 45 -21.48 -14.83 2.69
C ASP A 45 -20.98 -14.70 1.25
N GLU A 46 -21.65 -15.47 0.40
CA GLU A 46 -21.55 -15.45 -1.05
C GLU A 46 -22.22 -14.17 -1.58
N ASP A 47 -21.88 -13.82 -2.82
CA ASP A 47 -22.73 -13.05 -3.73
C ASP A 47 -22.86 -11.52 -3.54
N ASN A 48 -22.24 -10.74 -4.43
CA ASN A 48 -22.94 -9.87 -5.39
C ASN A 48 -21.94 -9.00 -6.20
N GLU A 49 -21.93 -9.21 -7.52
CA GLU A 49 -21.61 -8.28 -8.63
C GLU A 49 -20.41 -7.32 -8.55
#